data_AF-A0A101F084-F1
#
_entry.id   AF-A0A101F084-F1
#
_cell.length_a   1.000
_cell.length_b   1.000
_cell.length_c   1.000
_cell.angle_alpha   90.00
_cell.angle_beta   90.00
_cell.angle_gamma   90.00
#
_symmetry.space_group_name_H-M   'P 1'
#
loop_
_entity.id
_entity.type
_entity.pdbx_description
1 polymer ?
#
loop_
_entity_poly.entity_id
_entity_poly.type
_entity_poly.pdbx_seq_one_letter_code
_entity_poly.pdbx_strand_id
1 'polypeptide(L)'
;MIVIVLDPNVLRRALEEEKGLKGDEGTKLAYEIITELIKIKHEDIIFVINEDTASEYYRHLEALKKRLKQSRITPQSFKLLSSILRKMRKVPTENHKFEIEGEAIGRKDYYLLNSAKTGALEFKVEDAFVLTFAQDVYRSKRAKNGHGVTIYLINLKDEKERKLLAQRIT
;
A
#
# COMPACT_ATOMS: atom_id res chain seq x y z
N MET A 1 -1.75 -7.23 -15.22
CA MET A 1 -2.23 -6.11 -14.37
C MET A 1 -2.38 -6.59 -12.94
N ILE A 2 -1.90 -5.80 -11.98
CA ILE A 2 -1.85 -6.12 -10.56
C ILE A 2 -2.45 -4.95 -9.78
N VAL A 3 -3.30 -5.26 -8.81
CA VAL A 3 -3.87 -4.28 -7.88
C VAL A 3 -3.00 -4.22 -6.63
N ILE A 4 -2.56 -3.02 -6.26
CA ILE A 4 -1.77 -2.77 -5.06
C ILE A 4 -2.48 -1.76 -4.17
N VAL A 5 -2.68 -2.12 -2.91
CA VAL A 5 -3.01 -1.19 -1.84
C VAL A 5 -1.76 -0.95 -1.02
N LEU A 6 -1.41 0.32 -0.86
CA LEU A 6 -0.32 0.73 0.00
C LEU A 6 -0.90 1.04 1.38
N ASP A 7 -0.34 0.48 2.45
CA ASP A 7 -0.62 0.95 3.80
C ASP A 7 -0.20 2.43 3.93
N PRO A 8 -1.03 3.31 4.53
CA PRO A 8 -0.70 4.72 4.74
C PRO A 8 0.68 4.95 5.37
N ASN A 9 1.13 4.05 6.26
CA ASN A 9 2.44 4.11 6.89
C ASN A 9 3.59 3.78 5.93
N VAL A 10 3.39 2.90 4.96
CA VAL A 10 4.39 2.60 3.93
C VAL A 10 4.61 3.83 3.07
N LEU A 11 3.52 4.47 2.61
CA LEU A 11 3.62 5.72 1.86
C LEU A 11 4.31 6.80 2.69
N ARG A 12 3.88 7.03 3.94
CA ARG A 12 4.49 8.04 4.80
C ARG A 12 6.00 7.84 4.93
N ARG A 13 6.46 6.60 5.18
CA ARG A 13 7.88 6.29 5.34
C ARG A 13 8.68 6.56 4.06
N ALA A 14 8.14 6.22 2.89
CA ALA A 14 8.80 6.52 1.62
C ALA A 14 8.91 8.03 1.36
N LEU A 15 7.88 8.81 1.74
CA LEU A 15 7.92 10.27 1.63
C LEU A 15 8.85 10.92 2.65
N GLU A 16 9.01 10.32 3.84
CA GLU A 16 10.01 10.73 4.83
C GLU A 16 11.43 10.54 4.28
N GLU A 17 11.70 9.42 3.61
CA GLU A 17 12.98 9.17 2.92
C GLU A 17 13.22 10.16 1.78
N GLU A 18 12.22 10.39 0.91
CA GLU A 18 12.33 11.31 -0.23
C GLU A 18 12.77 12.72 0.21
N LYS A 19 12.35 13.15 1.40
CA LYS A 19 12.68 14.48 1.95
C LYS A 19 13.80 14.46 2.99
N GLY A 20 14.46 13.33 3.21
CA GLY A 20 15.55 13.21 4.19
C GLY A 20 15.11 13.47 5.64
N LEU A 21 13.83 13.25 5.97
CA LEU A 21 13.29 13.44 7.32
C LEU A 21 13.59 12.26 8.25
N LYS A 22 13.82 11.09 7.66
CA LYS A 22 14.13 9.84 8.34
C LYS A 22 14.88 8.95 7.34
N GLY A 23 15.85 8.18 7.84
CA GLY A 23 16.75 7.37 7.02
C GLY A 23 17.00 5.99 7.62
N ASP A 24 16.02 5.44 8.35
CA ASP A 24 16.13 4.07 8.85
C ASP A 24 15.96 3.05 7.72
N GLU A 25 16.39 1.81 7.95
CA GLU A 25 16.29 0.74 6.96
C GLU A 25 14.86 0.59 6.41
N GLY A 26 13.84 0.78 7.26
CA GLY A 26 12.45 0.70 6.83
C GLY A 26 11.99 1.87 5.96
N THR A 27 12.54 3.07 6.10
CA THR A 27 12.19 4.21 5.22
C THR A 27 12.84 4.07 3.86
N LYS A 28 14.12 3.66 3.83
CA LYS A 28 14.85 3.33 2.60
C LYS A 28 14.15 2.22 1.82
N LEU A 29 13.78 1.14 2.50
CA LEU A 29 13.12 0.00 1.87
C LEU A 29 11.76 0.38 1.27
N ALA A 30 10.95 1.19 1.96
CA ALA A 30 9.69 1.66 1.39
C ALA A 30 9.90 2.55 0.16
N TYR A 31 10.90 3.43 0.22
CA TYR A 31 11.24 4.30 -0.89
C TYR A 31 11.70 3.52 -2.13
N GLU A 32 12.59 2.54 -1.94
CA GLU A 32 13.07 1.65 -3.00
C GLU A 32 11.92 0.89 -3.66
N ILE A 33 11.11 0.19 -2.87
CA ILE A 33 10.00 -0.63 -3.37
C ILE A 33 8.97 0.23 -4.11
N ILE A 34 8.54 1.35 -3.52
CA ILE A 34 7.55 2.22 -4.20
C ILE A 34 8.13 2.80 -5.50
N THR A 35 9.42 3.15 -5.51
CA THR A 35 10.09 3.67 -6.71
C THR A 35 10.13 2.62 -7.82
N GLU A 36 10.40 1.36 -7.50
CA GLU A 36 10.35 0.24 -8.45
C GLU A 36 8.94 0.03 -9.01
N LEU A 37 7.92 -0.01 -8.14
CA LEU A 37 6.52 -0.17 -8.56
C LEU A 37 6.02 0.96 -9.47
N ILE A 38 6.51 2.19 -9.26
CA ILE A 38 6.17 3.33 -10.12
C ILE A 38 6.83 3.23 -11.50
N LYS A 39 8.02 2.62 -11.62
CA LYS A 39 8.73 2.46 -12.91
C LYS A 39 8.05 1.44 -13.83
N ILE A 40 7.34 0.47 -13.26
CA ILE A 40 6.56 -0.51 -14.02
C ILE A 40 5.47 0.22 -14.84
N LYS A 41 5.10 -0.29 -16.02
CA LYS A 41 4.12 0.39 -16.87
C LYS A 41 2.79 0.55 -16.14
N HIS A 42 2.06 1.63 -16.45
CA HIS A 42 0.78 1.93 -15.80
C HIS A 42 -0.27 0.82 -16.02
N GLU A 43 -0.22 0.11 -17.15
CA GLU A 43 -1.14 -0.98 -17.48
C GLU A 43 -0.90 -2.24 -16.63
N ASP A 44 0.30 -2.38 -16.06
CA ASP A 44 0.70 -3.56 -15.31
C ASP A 44 0.45 -3.41 -13.81
N ILE A 45 0.50 -2.20 -13.26
CA ILE A 45 0.26 -1.91 -11.84
C ILE A 45 -0.68 -0.73 -11.66
N ILE A 46 -1.73 -0.97 -10.86
CA ILE A 46 -2.68 0.05 -10.42
C ILE A 46 -2.65 0.12 -8.89
N PHE A 47 -2.50 1.34 -8.36
CA PHE A 47 -2.72 1.57 -6.94
C PHE A 47 -4.21 1.84 -6.71
N VAL A 48 -4.82 1.20 -5.72
CA VAL A 48 -6.24 1.43 -5.41
C VAL A 48 -6.41 1.98 -4.00
N ILE A 49 -7.43 2.81 -3.84
CA ILE A 49 -7.78 3.44 -2.58
C ILE A 49 -9.30 3.61 -2.46
N ASN A 50 -9.87 3.27 -1.30
CA ASN A 50 -11.26 3.61 -0.97
C ASN A 50 -11.31 4.87 -0.08
N GLU A 51 -12.51 5.28 0.33
CA GLU A 51 -12.70 6.48 1.15
C GLU A 51 -12.03 6.40 2.54
N ASP A 52 -12.08 5.23 3.18
CA ASP A 52 -11.46 5.00 4.49
C ASP A 52 -9.94 5.16 4.41
N THR A 53 -9.33 4.49 3.42
CA THR A 53 -7.88 4.53 3.18
C THR A 53 -7.44 5.94 2.78
N ALA A 54 -8.22 6.63 1.92
CA ALA A 54 -7.93 7.99 1.52
C ALA A 54 -7.93 8.96 2.70
N SER A 55 -8.90 8.83 3.61
CA SER A 55 -8.98 9.63 4.82
C SER A 55 -7.74 9.46 5.71
N GLU A 56 -7.27 8.22 5.88
CA GLU A 56 -6.04 7.95 6.64
C GLU A 56 -4.80 8.50 5.93
N TYR A 57 -4.71 8.35 4.61
CA TYR A 57 -3.65 8.93 3.78
C TYR A 57 -3.53 10.44 3.98
N TYR A 58 -4.65 11.16 3.89
CA TYR A 58 -4.64 12.61 4.06
C TYR A 58 -4.17 13.01 5.45
N ARG A 59 -4.56 12.29 6.50
CA ARG A 59 -4.07 12.54 7.87
C ARG A 59 -2.55 12.37 7.98
N HIS A 60 -2.00 11.29 7.42
CA HIS A 60 -0.55 11.07 7.42
C HIS A 60 0.20 12.13 6.60
N LEU A 61 -0.33 12.55 5.44
CA LEU A 61 0.26 13.59 4.61
C LEU A 61 0.24 14.95 5.32
N GLU A 62 -0.85 15.32 5.99
CA GLU A 62 -0.92 16.57 6.76
C GLU A 62 0.05 16.58 7.93
N ALA A 63 0.16 15.47 8.68
CA ALA A 63 1.16 15.32 9.73
C ALA A 63 2.58 15.49 9.19
N LEU A 64 2.88 14.89 8.03
CA LEU A 64 4.19 15.00 7.37
C LEU A 64 4.48 16.43 6.92
N LYS A 65 3.52 17.13 6.29
CA LYS A 65 3.67 18.54 5.91
C LYS A 65 3.94 19.43 7.12
N LYS A 66 3.25 19.18 8.25
CA LYS A 66 3.45 19.93 9.49
C LYS A 66 4.88 19.75 10.02
N ARG A 67 5.41 18.53 9.96
CA ARG A 67 6.80 18.20 10.31
C ARG A 67 7.81 18.88 9.37
N LEU A 68 7.59 18.85 8.06
CA LEU A 68 8.45 19.56 7.08
C LEU A 68 8.56 21.05 7.39
N LYS A 69 7.43 21.71 7.68
CA LYS A 69 7.41 23.13 8.06
C LYS A 69 8.25 23.40 9.31
N GLN A 70 8.13 22.55 10.34
CA GLN A 70 8.94 22.66 11.56
C GLN A 70 10.44 22.47 11.28
N SER A 71 10.77 21.54 10.39
CA SER A 71 12.16 21.27 9.97
C SER A 71 12.72 22.29 8.96
N ARG A 72 11.97 23.36 8.64
CA ARG A 72 12.31 24.38 7.62
C ARG A 72 12.67 23.79 6.25
N ILE A 73 12.22 22.57 5.98
CA ILE A 73 12.35 21.94 4.67
C ILE A 73 11.23 22.54 3.83
N THR A 74 11.60 23.19 2.72
CA THR A 74 10.61 23.71 1.79
C THR A 74 9.73 22.54 1.35
N PRO A 75 8.39 22.63 1.47
CA PRO A 75 7.50 21.62 0.96
C PRO A 75 7.48 21.71 -0.57
N GLN A 76 8.61 21.42 -1.21
CA GLN A 76 8.63 21.09 -2.63
C GLN A 76 7.73 19.88 -2.83
N SER A 77 7.09 19.79 -4.00
CA SER A 77 6.23 18.68 -4.34
C SER A 77 6.96 17.35 -4.07
N PHE A 78 6.24 16.40 -3.48
CA PHE A 78 6.69 15.03 -3.38
C PHE A 78 6.57 14.40 -4.78
N LYS A 79 7.71 14.17 -5.45
CA LYS A 79 7.75 13.55 -6.77
C LYS A 79 7.15 12.15 -6.69
N LEU A 80 7.47 11.43 -5.61
CA LEU A 80 6.94 10.10 -5.36
C LEU A 80 5.41 10.13 -5.24
N LEU A 81 4.87 11.00 -4.39
CA LEU A 81 3.43 11.16 -4.22
C LEU A 81 2.75 11.51 -5.54
N SER A 82 3.30 12.45 -6.31
CA SER A 82 2.72 12.84 -7.59
C SER A 82 2.67 11.68 -8.60
N SER A 83 3.66 10.79 -8.56
CA SER A 83 3.74 9.62 -9.44
C SER A 83 2.76 8.53 -9.00
N ILE A 84 2.59 8.31 -7.70
CA ILE A 84 1.58 7.41 -7.14
C ILE A 84 0.19 7.89 -7.50
N LEU A 85 -0.12 9.18 -7.29
CA LEU A 85 -1.44 9.74 -7.56
C LEU A 85 -1.87 9.61 -9.03
N ARG A 86 -0.92 9.66 -9.98
CA ARG A 86 -1.21 9.40 -11.40
C ARG A 86 -1.66 7.96 -11.69
N LYS A 87 -1.09 7.00 -10.96
CA LYS A 87 -1.41 5.57 -11.04
C LYS A 87 -2.54 5.13 -10.12
N MET A 88 -2.98 6.01 -9.22
CA MET A 88 -3.99 5.70 -8.23
C MET A 88 -5.39 5.73 -8.83
N ARG A 89 -6.24 4.81 -8.41
CA ARG A 89 -7.66 4.73 -8.77
C ARG A 89 -8.49 4.65 -7.50
N LYS A 90 -9.59 5.41 -7.48
CA LYS A 90 -10.57 5.35 -6.40
C LYS A 90 -11.51 4.20 -6.67
N VAL A 91 -11.76 3.40 -5.65
CA VAL A 91 -12.71 2.28 -5.71
C VAL A 91 -13.81 2.49 -4.65
N PRO A 92 -15.02 1.95 -4.85
CA PRO A 92 -16.09 2.02 -3.87
C PRO A 92 -15.70 1.43 -2.50
N THR A 93 -16.24 2.01 -1.44
CA THR A 93 -16.11 1.44 -0.09
C THR A 93 -17.15 0.31 0.06
N GLU A 94 -16.68 -0.93 0.00
CA GLU A 94 -17.50 -2.11 0.18
C GLU A 94 -16.98 -2.98 1.32
N ASN A 95 -17.89 -3.65 2.02
CA ASN A 95 -17.54 -4.59 3.07
C ASN A 95 -17.62 -6.02 2.55
N HIS A 96 -16.49 -6.71 2.62
CA HIS A 96 -16.36 -8.03 2.08
C HIS A 96 -16.16 -9.08 3.18
N LYS A 97 -16.73 -10.26 2.96
CA LYS A 97 -16.39 -11.45 3.75
C LYS A 97 -15.11 -12.06 3.20
N PHE A 98 -14.21 -12.44 4.11
CA PHE A 98 -12.92 -13.04 3.80
C PHE A 98 -12.78 -14.39 4.52
N GLU A 99 -12.28 -15.37 3.80
CA GLU A 99 -11.67 -16.57 4.36
C GLU A 99 -10.17 -16.30 4.48
N ILE A 100 -9.68 -16.25 5.72
CA ILE A 100 -8.34 -15.77 6.04
C ILE A 100 -7.46 -16.98 6.36
N GLU A 101 -6.40 -17.20 5.58
CA GLU A 101 -5.39 -18.21 5.84
C GLU A 101 -4.32 -17.62 6.77
N GLY A 102 -4.19 -18.15 7.99
CA GLY A 102 -3.29 -17.66 9.03
C GLY A 102 -4.03 -17.15 10.26
N GLU A 103 -3.44 -16.21 11.00
CA GLU A 103 -4.10 -15.69 12.21
C GLU A 103 -5.09 -14.54 11.91
N ALA A 104 -5.99 -14.30 12.87
CA ALA A 104 -7.05 -13.31 12.74
C ALA A 104 -6.48 -11.89 12.52
N ILE A 105 -7.07 -11.16 11.57
CA ILE A 105 -6.69 -9.80 11.21
C ILE A 105 -7.42 -8.80 12.13
N GLY A 106 -6.72 -7.73 12.52
CA GLY A 106 -7.29 -6.64 13.29
C GLY A 106 -8.47 -5.97 12.56
N ARG A 107 -9.49 -5.52 13.30
CA ARG A 107 -10.67 -4.85 12.72
C ARG A 107 -10.30 -3.58 11.95
N LYS A 108 -9.19 -2.94 12.35
CA LYS A 108 -8.68 -1.71 11.74
C LYS A 108 -8.13 -1.93 10.33
N ASP A 109 -8.01 -3.17 9.88
CA ASP A 109 -7.19 -3.51 8.71
C ASP A 109 -8.03 -4.07 7.57
N TYR A 110 -9.30 -4.32 7.87
CA TYR A 110 -10.32 -4.71 6.90
C TYR A 110 -10.49 -3.65 5.81
N TYR A 111 -10.24 -2.36 6.08
CA TYR A 111 -10.36 -1.33 5.04
C TYR A 111 -9.31 -1.50 3.93
N LEU A 112 -8.09 -1.96 4.24
CA LEU A 112 -7.06 -2.25 3.24
C LEU A 112 -7.44 -3.47 2.40
N LEU A 113 -7.94 -4.54 3.04
CA LEU A 113 -8.42 -5.73 2.36
C LEU A 113 -9.63 -5.45 1.48
N ASN A 114 -10.57 -4.66 1.99
CA ASN A 114 -11.75 -4.22 1.25
C ASN A 114 -11.34 -3.42 0.01
N SER A 115 -10.42 -2.46 0.16
CA SER A 115 -9.86 -1.71 -0.97
C SER A 115 -9.21 -2.63 -2.00
N ALA A 116 -8.40 -3.58 -1.54
CA ALA A 116 -7.71 -4.53 -2.41
C ALA A 116 -8.70 -5.41 -3.18
N LYS A 117 -9.74 -5.90 -2.49
CA LYS A 117 -10.77 -6.73 -3.10
C LYS A 117 -11.63 -5.96 -4.09
N THR A 118 -12.15 -4.80 -3.70
CA THR A 118 -12.97 -3.98 -4.59
C THR A 118 -12.18 -3.62 -5.83
N GLY A 119 -10.90 -3.22 -5.67
CA GLY A 119 -10.00 -3.01 -6.80
C GLY A 119 -9.83 -4.27 -7.66
N ALA A 120 -9.57 -5.43 -7.05
CA ALA A 120 -9.41 -6.67 -7.80
C ALA A 120 -10.65 -7.00 -8.65
N LEU A 121 -11.85 -6.87 -8.07
CA LEU A 121 -13.11 -7.12 -8.77
C LEU A 121 -13.38 -6.09 -9.87
N GLU A 122 -13.18 -4.80 -9.59
CA GLU A 122 -13.39 -3.70 -10.54
C GLU A 122 -12.46 -3.82 -11.75
N PHE A 123 -11.20 -4.17 -11.51
CA PHE A 123 -10.17 -4.33 -12.53
C PHE A 123 -10.08 -5.76 -13.08
N LYS A 124 -10.96 -6.67 -12.66
CA LYS A 124 -11.05 -8.08 -13.12
C LYS A 124 -9.71 -8.82 -13.03
N VAL A 125 -9.02 -8.67 -11.90
CA VAL A 125 -7.78 -9.40 -11.59
C VAL A 125 -8.01 -10.39 -10.45
N GLU A 126 -7.33 -11.53 -10.52
CA GLU A 126 -7.44 -12.58 -9.50
C GLU A 126 -6.54 -12.29 -8.28
N ASP A 127 -5.45 -11.56 -8.48
CA ASP A 127 -4.46 -11.28 -7.45
C ASP A 127 -4.40 -9.79 -7.10
N ALA A 128 -4.46 -9.49 -5.80
CA ALA A 128 -4.22 -8.16 -5.25
C ALA A 128 -3.25 -8.22 -4.09
N PHE A 129 -2.54 -7.11 -3.84
CA PHE A 129 -1.49 -7.02 -2.84
C PHE A 129 -1.75 -5.87 -1.89
N VAL A 130 -1.57 -6.10 -0.59
CA VAL A 130 -1.51 -5.05 0.42
C VAL A 130 -0.08 -4.99 0.93
N LEU A 131 0.59 -3.85 0.77
CA LEU A 131 1.97 -3.66 1.23
C LEU A 131 1.97 -2.94 2.58
N THR A 132 2.57 -3.55 3.60
CA THR A 132 2.59 -3.00 4.97
C THR A 132 3.94 -3.26 5.68
N PHE A 133 4.18 -2.54 6.79
CA PHE A 133 5.26 -2.83 7.74
C PHE A 133 4.76 -3.39 9.08
N ALA A 134 3.44 -3.48 9.27
CA ALA A 134 2.85 -3.88 10.54
C ALA A 134 3.00 -5.40 10.71
N GLN A 135 3.76 -5.80 11.74
CA GLN A 135 4.05 -7.21 12.06
C GLN A 135 2.99 -7.84 12.96
N ASP A 136 2.37 -7.02 13.81
CA ASP A 136 1.39 -7.38 14.82
C ASP A 136 -0.04 -7.43 14.27
N VAL A 137 -0.26 -6.86 13.09
CA VAL A 137 -1.59 -6.51 12.59
C VAL A 137 -2.05 -7.44 11.45
N TYR A 138 -1.12 -7.94 10.64
CA TYR A 138 -1.39 -8.77 9.46
C TYR A 138 -0.66 -10.12 9.59
N ARG A 139 -1.21 -11.01 10.42
CA ARG A 139 -0.68 -12.38 10.61
C ARG A 139 -1.26 -13.39 9.62
N SER A 140 -2.10 -12.94 8.71
CA SER A 140 -2.58 -13.73 7.57
C SER A 140 -1.71 -13.48 6.36
N LYS A 141 -1.33 -14.55 5.65
CA LYS A 141 -0.54 -14.43 4.42
C LYS A 141 -1.44 -14.22 3.20
N ARG A 142 -2.68 -14.69 3.27
CA ARG A 142 -3.63 -14.72 2.16
C ARG A 142 -5.06 -14.58 2.69
N ALA A 143 -5.82 -13.67 2.09
CA ALA A 143 -7.27 -13.65 2.24
C ALA A 143 -7.89 -14.08 0.90
N LYS A 144 -8.72 -15.12 0.93
CA LYS A 144 -9.54 -15.55 -0.20
C LYS A 144 -11.00 -15.22 0.05
N ASN A 145 -11.78 -15.17 -1.01
CA ASN A 145 -13.23 -15.12 -0.92
C ASN A 145 -13.83 -16.09 -1.94
N GLY A 146 -15.14 -16.35 -1.81
CA GLY A 146 -15.88 -17.22 -2.73
C GLY A 146 -16.01 -16.72 -4.19
N HIS A 147 -15.32 -15.64 -4.58
CA HIS A 147 -15.30 -15.07 -5.93
C HIS A 147 -13.91 -15.19 -6.61
N GLY A 148 -13.02 -16.03 -6.08
CA GLY A 148 -11.74 -16.36 -6.74
C GLY A 148 -10.63 -15.33 -6.60
N VAL A 149 -10.85 -14.20 -5.91
CA VAL A 149 -9.80 -13.21 -5.66
C VAL A 149 -8.93 -13.65 -4.48
N THR A 150 -7.61 -13.64 -4.68
CA THR A 150 -6.59 -13.84 -3.64
C THR A 150 -5.92 -12.51 -3.31
N ILE A 151 -5.97 -12.13 -2.04
CA ILE A 151 -5.27 -10.95 -1.53
C ILE A 151 -4.04 -11.40 -0.76
N TYR A 152 -2.88 -10.99 -1.24
CA TYR A 152 -1.60 -11.22 -0.58
C TYR A 152 -1.27 -10.04 0.34
N LEU A 153 -1.09 -10.33 1.62
CA LEU A 153 -0.60 -9.38 2.59
C LEU A 153 0.93 -9.51 2.61
N ILE A 154 1.63 -8.45 2.18
CA ILE A 154 3.09 -8.45 2.06
C ILE A 154 3.66 -7.54 3.14
N ASN A 155 4.28 -8.15 4.14
CA ASN A 155 5.11 -7.47 5.09
C ASN A 155 6.45 -7.12 4.44
N LEU A 156 6.67 -5.84 4.19
CA LEU A 156 7.87 -5.36 3.55
C LEU A 156 9.14 -5.62 4.36
N LYS A 157 9.08 -5.96 5.67
CA LYS A 157 10.26 -6.40 6.43
C LYS A 157 10.65 -7.85 6.15
N ASP A 158 9.73 -8.71 5.72
CA ASP A 158 10.01 -10.11 5.41
C ASP A 158 10.57 -10.27 3.99
N GLU A 159 11.79 -10.78 3.88
CA GLU A 159 12.46 -10.98 2.59
C GLU A 159 11.75 -12.00 1.69
N LYS A 160 11.14 -13.04 2.26
CA LYS A 160 10.43 -14.06 1.49
C LYS A 160 9.17 -13.48 0.86
N GLU A 161 8.47 -12.61 1.59
CA GLU A 161 7.27 -11.94 1.09
C GLU A 161 7.61 -10.87 0.05
N ARG A 162 8.74 -10.14 0.22
CA ARG A 162 9.27 -9.25 -0.83
C ARG A 162 9.63 -10.01 -2.10
N LYS A 163 10.27 -11.18 -1.98
CA LYS A 163 10.59 -12.04 -3.14
C LYS A 163 9.34 -12.51 -3.87
N LEU A 164 8.27 -12.85 -3.13
CA LEU A 164 6.97 -13.19 -3.72
C LEU A 164 6.39 -12.01 -4.52
N LEU A 165 6.42 -10.79 -3.97
CA LEU A 165 5.99 -9.59 -4.69
C LEU A 165 6.81 -9.43 -5.98
N ALA A 166 8.15 -9.48 -5.90
CA ALA A 166 9.04 -9.33 -7.03
C ALA A 166 8.76 -10.35 -8.16
N GLN A 167 8.53 -11.61 -7.82
CA GLN A 167 8.19 -12.67 -8.78
C GLN A 167 6.85 -12.45 -9.50
N ARG A 168 5.92 -11.73 -8.86
CA ARG A 168 4.58 -11.50 -9.39
C ARG A 168 4.48 -10.22 -10.21
N ILE A 169 5.36 -9.25 -9.98
CA ILE A 169 5.41 -7.96 -10.68
C ILE A 169 6.39 -7.92 -11.87
N THR A 170 7.14 -9.01 -12.10
CA THR A 170 8.07 -9.20 -13.24
C THR A 170 7.40 -10.03 -14.32
#